data_AF-A0A1M6Y6N9-F1
#
_entry.id   AF-A0A1M6Y6N9-F1
#
_cell.length_a   1.000
_cell.length_b   1.000
_cell.length_c   1.000
_cell.angle_alpha   90.00
_cell.angle_beta   90.00
_cell.angle_gamma   90.00
#
_symmetry.space_group_name_H-M   'P 1'
#
loop_
_entity.id
_entity.type
_entity.pdbx_description
1 polymer ?
#
loop_
_entity_poly.entity_id
_entity_poly.type
_entity_poly.pdbx_seq_one_letter_code
_entity_poly.pdbx_strand_id
1 'polypeptide(L)'
;MLLGISAFAGSDKATESKPAVQKPEPGSPGDTLTREDARMALLVYKLLDKDGKIKGANLKRGEKLFMQNCKPCHGDDGHRFNFSNFNEPPAFIGDRARKEMPTFWYQLNFGDDDRGMQAYIDEFPLQDLIDIAGYAQTMP
;
A
#
# COMPACT_ATOMS: atom_id res chain seq x y z
N MET A 1 46.07 57.53 16.02
CA MET A 1 45.19 56.45 15.53
C MET A 1 43.78 56.69 16.05
N LEU A 2 42.77 56.15 15.36
CA LEU A 2 41.37 56.59 15.48
C LEU A 2 40.59 55.98 16.65
N LEU A 3 39.53 56.72 16.98
CA LEU A 3 38.37 56.49 17.83
C LEU A 3 37.76 55.07 17.80
N GLY A 4 37.05 54.71 18.88
CA GLY A 4 36.05 53.63 18.88
C GLY A 4 35.50 53.33 20.29
N ILE A 5 34.21 53.61 20.53
CA ILE A 5 33.50 53.36 21.80
C ILE A 5 32.32 52.41 21.53
N SER A 6 31.92 51.68 22.57
CA SER A 6 30.59 51.09 22.82
C SER A 6 30.33 49.62 22.48
N ALA A 7 29.82 48.97 23.52
CA ALA A 7 29.20 47.66 23.60
C ALA A 7 28.09 47.39 22.57
N PHE A 8 27.72 46.11 22.41
CA PHE A 8 26.33 45.64 22.59
C PHE A 8 26.30 44.18 23.08
N ALA A 9 25.26 43.82 23.81
CA ALA A 9 25.00 42.46 24.28
C ALA A 9 24.15 41.68 23.25
N GLY A 10 24.25 40.35 23.26
CA GLY A 10 23.40 39.48 22.46
C GLY A 10 24.07 38.15 22.13
N SER A 11 23.74 37.11 22.90
CA SER A 11 23.94 35.71 22.49
C SER A 11 22.78 34.84 22.97
N ASP A 12 21.57 35.26 22.57
CA ASP A 12 20.42 34.36 22.56
C ASP A 12 20.80 33.13 21.73
N LYS A 13 20.87 31.97 22.39
CA LYS A 13 21.09 30.70 21.70
C LYS A 13 19.81 30.35 20.94
N ALA A 14 19.70 30.83 19.71
CA ALA A 14 18.78 30.29 18.73
C ALA A 14 19.14 28.82 18.48
N THR A 15 18.45 27.90 19.16
CA THR A 15 18.45 26.50 18.79
C THR A 15 17.72 26.37 17.45
N GLU A 16 18.48 26.23 16.37
CA GLU A 16 17.92 25.91 15.05
C GLU A 16 17.23 24.54 15.09
N SER A 17 15.93 24.54 15.37
CA SER A 17 15.06 23.40 15.07
C SER A 17 15.04 23.24 13.56
N LYS A 18 15.68 22.19 13.04
CA LYS A 18 15.67 21.87 11.60
C LYS A 18 14.21 21.85 11.10
N PRO A 19 13.87 22.60 10.03
CA PRO A 19 12.53 22.57 9.50
C PRO A 19 12.21 21.16 8.99
N ALA A 20 11.04 20.64 9.38
CA ALA A 20 10.52 19.41 8.79
C ALA A 20 10.21 19.68 7.32
N VAL A 21 10.94 19.03 6.42
CA VAL A 21 10.80 19.23 4.97
C VAL A 21 9.45 18.67 4.52
N GLN A 22 8.64 19.53 3.90
CA GLN A 22 7.33 19.16 3.33
C GLN A 22 7.52 18.21 2.13
N LYS A 23 6.53 17.35 1.88
CA LYS A 23 6.64 16.24 0.91
C LYS A 23 6.67 16.79 -0.55
N PRO A 24 7.51 16.30 -1.50
CA PRO A 24 7.58 16.80 -2.90
C PRO A 24 7.13 15.81 -4.04
N GLU A 25 6.60 16.30 -5.19
CA GLU A 25 5.56 15.65 -6.05
C GLU A 25 5.81 14.30 -6.77
N PRO A 26 4.74 13.48 -6.95
CA PRO A 26 4.77 12.26 -7.74
C PRO A 26 4.55 12.57 -9.23
N GLY A 27 5.65 12.94 -9.90
CA GLY A 27 5.64 13.36 -11.30
C GLY A 27 5.98 14.83 -11.50
N SER A 28 6.21 15.58 -10.42
CA SER A 28 6.51 17.01 -10.43
C SER A 28 7.25 17.44 -9.14
N PRO A 29 7.47 18.75 -8.83
CA PRO A 29 8.28 19.15 -7.67
C PRO A 29 7.70 19.34 -6.23
N GLY A 30 6.37 19.37 -5.89
CA GLY A 30 5.87 19.68 -4.50
C GLY A 30 4.49 19.09 -4.03
N ASP A 31 4.44 18.06 -3.14
CA ASP A 31 3.59 16.81 -3.19
C ASP A 31 2.06 16.83 -3.14
N THR A 32 1.50 15.88 -3.93
CA THR A 32 0.06 15.63 -4.09
C THR A 32 -0.33 14.14 -4.28
N LEU A 33 0.51 13.13 -3.93
CA LEU A 33 0.08 11.71 -4.01
C LEU A 33 -1.22 11.54 -3.23
N THR A 34 -2.28 11.06 -3.89
CA THR A 34 -3.47 10.58 -3.16
C THR A 34 -3.07 9.41 -2.26
N ARG A 35 -3.95 9.04 -1.33
CA ARG A 35 -3.71 7.88 -0.46
C ARG A 35 -3.57 6.60 -1.30
N GLU A 36 -4.35 6.56 -2.38
CA GLU A 36 -4.43 5.57 -3.42
C GLU A 36 -3.09 5.50 -4.17
N ASP A 37 -2.64 6.62 -4.75
CA ASP A 37 -1.36 6.68 -5.46
C ASP A 37 -0.18 6.33 -4.56
N ALA A 38 -0.16 6.79 -3.29
CA ALA A 38 0.88 6.45 -2.33
C ALA A 38 0.90 4.96 -1.99
N ARG A 39 -0.28 4.33 -1.91
CA ARG A 39 -0.43 2.89 -1.66
C ARG A 39 -0.06 2.05 -2.89
N MET A 40 -0.32 2.54 -4.10
CA MET A 40 0.09 1.92 -5.37
C MET A 40 1.60 2.08 -5.62
N ALA A 41 2.17 3.25 -5.34
CA ALA A 41 3.61 3.49 -5.38
C ALA A 41 4.37 2.59 -4.38
N LEU A 42 3.82 2.38 -3.18
CA LEU A 42 4.37 1.43 -2.21
C LEU A 42 4.44 0.01 -2.78
N LEU A 43 3.39 -0.46 -3.47
CA LEU A 43 3.40 -1.75 -4.15
C LEU A 43 4.55 -1.83 -5.14
N VAL A 44 4.57 -0.94 -6.13
CA VAL A 44 5.48 -1.03 -7.28
C VAL A 44 6.94 -0.83 -6.85
N TYR A 45 7.24 0.15 -5.99
CA TYR A 45 8.62 0.47 -5.61
C TYR A 45 9.19 -0.38 -4.47
N LYS A 46 8.34 -0.97 -3.60
CA LYS A 46 8.82 -1.66 -2.38
C LYS A 46 8.36 -3.10 -2.28
N LEU A 47 7.12 -3.43 -2.62
CA LEU A 47 6.53 -4.74 -2.31
C LEU A 47 6.59 -5.73 -3.46
N LEU A 48 6.44 -5.30 -4.72
CA LEU A 48 6.49 -6.18 -5.88
C LEU A 48 7.94 -6.47 -6.31
N ASP A 49 8.24 -7.70 -6.67
CA ASP A 49 9.50 -8.07 -7.35
C ASP A 49 9.34 -8.17 -8.88
N LYS A 50 10.43 -8.50 -9.56
CA LYS A 50 10.47 -8.59 -11.04
C LYS A 50 9.60 -9.69 -11.63
N ASP A 51 9.19 -10.68 -10.83
CA ASP A 51 8.37 -11.81 -11.23
C ASP A 51 6.91 -11.63 -10.77
N GLY A 52 6.56 -10.42 -10.31
CA GLY A 52 5.23 -10.06 -9.83
C GLY A 52 4.90 -10.59 -8.43
N LYS A 53 5.87 -11.07 -7.65
CA LYS A 53 5.63 -11.61 -6.30
C LYS A 53 5.70 -10.54 -5.22
N ILE A 54 4.90 -10.70 -4.17
CA ILE A 54 4.93 -9.85 -2.97
C ILE A 54 6.08 -10.25 -2.06
N LYS A 55 7.02 -9.33 -1.87
CA LYS A 55 8.14 -9.44 -0.93
C LYS A 55 7.67 -9.17 0.49
N GLY A 56 8.26 -9.88 1.45
CA GLY A 56 8.03 -9.64 2.89
C GLY A 56 6.71 -10.17 3.44
N ALA A 57 5.94 -10.92 2.66
CA ALA A 57 4.70 -11.57 3.13
C ALA A 57 4.98 -12.82 3.98
N ASN A 58 4.31 -12.93 5.12
CA ASN A 58 4.22 -14.14 5.91
C ASN A 58 3.00 -14.96 5.45
N LEU A 59 3.21 -15.92 4.56
CA LEU A 59 2.14 -16.71 3.94
C LEU A 59 1.22 -17.42 4.94
N LYS A 60 1.77 -17.95 6.05
CA LYS A 60 0.99 -18.62 7.11
C LYS A 60 0.09 -17.64 7.89
N ARG A 61 0.52 -16.39 8.02
CA ARG A 61 -0.30 -15.32 8.60
C ARG A 61 -1.36 -14.85 7.61
N GLY A 62 -0.99 -14.72 6.35
CA GLY A 62 -1.90 -14.40 5.24
C GLY A 62 -3.03 -15.43 5.10
N GLU A 63 -2.71 -16.73 5.15
CA GLU A 63 -3.67 -17.83 5.17
C GLU A 63 -4.71 -17.66 6.29
N LYS A 64 -4.23 -17.46 7.53
CA LYS A 64 -5.12 -17.27 8.68
C LYS A 64 -6.04 -16.06 8.48
N LEU A 65 -5.48 -14.92 8.07
CA LEU A 65 -6.24 -13.69 7.83
C LEU A 65 -7.27 -13.86 6.70
N PHE A 66 -6.89 -14.50 5.60
CA PHE A 66 -7.76 -14.79 4.48
C PHE A 66 -8.92 -15.70 4.90
N MET A 67 -8.63 -16.79 5.61
CA MET A 67 -9.64 -17.76 6.07
C MET A 67 -10.60 -17.19 7.11
N GLN A 68 -10.20 -16.14 7.83
CA GLN A 68 -11.05 -15.42 8.78
C GLN A 68 -11.93 -14.35 8.10
N ASN A 69 -11.39 -13.59 7.14
CA ASN A 69 -12.03 -12.36 6.66
C ASN A 69 -12.45 -12.41 5.17
N CYS A 70 -11.66 -13.05 4.31
CA CYS A 70 -11.88 -13.08 2.86
C CYS A 70 -12.71 -14.30 2.41
N LYS A 71 -12.53 -15.46 3.08
CA LYS A 71 -13.24 -16.72 2.80
C LYS A 71 -14.78 -16.59 2.71
N PRO A 72 -15.49 -15.81 3.54
CA PRO A 72 -16.96 -15.69 3.44
C PRO A 72 -17.46 -15.27 2.04
N CYS A 73 -16.70 -14.42 1.35
CA CYS A 73 -17.04 -13.91 0.02
C CYS A 73 -16.28 -14.62 -1.12
N HIS A 74 -15.02 -15.01 -0.90
CA HIS A 74 -14.17 -15.62 -1.94
C HIS A 74 -14.11 -17.15 -1.91
N GLY A 75 -14.59 -17.81 -0.86
CA GLY A 75 -14.43 -19.26 -0.67
C GLY A 75 -13.11 -19.61 0.03
N ASP A 76 -12.94 -20.88 0.42
CA ASP A 76 -11.67 -21.38 0.96
C ASP A 76 -10.61 -21.59 -0.11
N ASP A 77 -11.01 -22.04 -1.30
CA ASP A 77 -10.14 -22.15 -2.47
C ASP A 77 -10.03 -20.85 -3.29
N GLY A 78 -10.83 -19.82 -2.98
CA GLY A 78 -10.83 -18.55 -3.70
C GLY A 78 -11.72 -18.51 -4.95
N HIS A 79 -12.40 -19.61 -5.29
CA HIS A 79 -13.18 -19.74 -6.53
C HIS A 79 -14.65 -19.30 -6.42
N ARG A 80 -15.12 -18.82 -5.26
CA ARG A 80 -16.55 -18.48 -5.05
C ARG A 80 -17.03 -17.32 -5.92
N PHE A 81 -16.13 -16.41 -6.31
CA PHE A 81 -16.45 -15.22 -7.11
C PHE A 81 -15.58 -15.19 -8.37
N ASN A 82 -16.20 -15.43 -9.53
CA ASN A 82 -15.56 -15.26 -10.84
C ASN A 82 -15.61 -13.79 -11.25
N PHE A 83 -14.46 -13.19 -11.55
CA PHE A 83 -14.36 -11.81 -12.02
C PHE A 83 -14.56 -11.66 -13.54
N SER A 84 -14.57 -12.76 -14.29
CA SER A 84 -14.68 -12.77 -15.74
C SER A 84 -16.12 -12.68 -16.23
N ASN A 85 -16.30 -12.04 -17.38
CA ASN A 85 -17.56 -12.04 -18.12
C ASN A 85 -17.86 -13.43 -18.71
N PHE A 86 -19.11 -13.68 -19.09
CA PHE A 86 -19.59 -15.00 -19.57
C PHE A 86 -18.81 -15.60 -20.76
N ASN A 87 -18.16 -14.76 -21.57
CA ASN A 87 -17.40 -15.18 -22.77
C ASN A 87 -15.89 -15.31 -22.52
N GLU A 88 -15.40 -15.04 -21.31
CA GLU A 88 -13.98 -15.06 -20.96
C GLU A 88 -13.65 -16.28 -20.06
N PRO A 89 -12.42 -16.82 -20.09
CA PRO A 89 -11.97 -17.81 -19.13
C PRO A 89 -12.17 -17.32 -17.69
N PRO A 90 -12.58 -18.17 -16.74
CA PRO A 90 -12.83 -17.73 -15.37
C PRO A 90 -11.54 -17.20 -14.74
N ALA A 91 -11.67 -16.14 -13.95
CA ALA A 91 -10.57 -15.52 -13.23
C ALA A 91 -10.99 -15.29 -11.78
N PHE A 92 -10.20 -15.82 -10.86
CA PHE A 92 -10.52 -15.82 -9.43
C PHE A 92 -9.51 -15.00 -8.61
N ILE A 93 -9.64 -14.98 -7.28
CA ILE A 93 -8.79 -14.13 -6.43
C ILE A 93 -7.30 -14.51 -6.51
N GLY A 94 -6.98 -15.79 -6.64
CA GLY A 94 -5.62 -16.25 -6.90
C GLY A 94 -5.10 -15.80 -8.27
N ASP A 95 -5.91 -15.92 -9.33
CA ASP A 95 -5.53 -15.41 -10.65
C ASP A 95 -5.24 -13.92 -10.64
N ARG A 96 -6.11 -13.11 -10.03
CA ARG A 96 -5.89 -11.66 -9.92
C ARG A 96 -4.60 -11.39 -9.15
N ALA A 97 -4.37 -12.06 -8.03
CA ALA A 97 -3.14 -11.90 -7.24
C ALA A 97 -1.87 -12.32 -8.02
N ARG A 98 -1.93 -13.36 -8.86
CA ARG A 98 -0.77 -13.84 -9.63
C ARG A 98 -0.51 -13.03 -10.91
N LYS A 99 -1.57 -12.65 -11.64
CA LYS A 99 -1.49 -12.10 -13.01
C LYS A 99 -1.67 -10.58 -13.05
N GLU A 100 -2.36 -10.00 -12.06
CA GLU A 100 -2.76 -8.60 -12.01
C GLU A 100 -2.63 -8.00 -10.59
N MET A 101 -1.47 -8.22 -9.96
CA MET A 101 -1.25 -7.77 -8.58
C MET A 101 -1.56 -6.27 -8.34
N PRO A 102 -1.33 -5.31 -9.26
CA PRO A 102 -1.79 -3.93 -9.08
C PRO A 102 -3.30 -3.81 -8.86
N THR A 103 -4.12 -4.52 -9.65
CA THR A 103 -5.58 -4.55 -9.50
C THR A 103 -5.99 -5.21 -8.18
N PHE A 104 -5.39 -6.36 -7.85
CA PHE A 104 -5.64 -7.04 -6.57
C PHE A 104 -5.33 -6.13 -5.38
N TRP A 105 -4.18 -5.47 -5.40
CA TRP A 105 -3.73 -4.61 -4.31
C TRP A 105 -4.60 -3.37 -4.15
N TYR A 106 -5.04 -2.78 -5.26
CA TYR A 106 -5.99 -1.67 -5.24
C TYR A 106 -7.31 -2.11 -4.58
N GLN A 107 -7.94 -3.18 -5.08
CA GLN A 107 -9.23 -3.66 -4.57
C GLN A 107 -9.15 -4.13 -3.10
N LEU A 108 -8.05 -4.76 -2.69
CA LEU A 108 -7.84 -5.14 -1.28
C LEU A 108 -7.76 -3.91 -0.36
N ASN A 109 -7.11 -2.83 -0.80
CA ASN A 109 -6.97 -1.62 0.01
C ASN A 109 -8.24 -0.76 -0.02
N PHE A 110 -8.77 -0.48 -1.21
CA PHE A 110 -9.76 0.56 -1.47
C PHE A 110 -11.16 0.03 -1.80
N GLY A 111 -11.34 -1.28 -1.84
CA GLY A 111 -12.64 -1.90 -2.12
C GLY A 111 -13.04 -1.80 -3.59
N ASP A 112 -14.32 -2.08 -3.83
CA ASP A 112 -14.99 -2.05 -5.13
C ASP A 112 -16.50 -1.97 -4.87
N ASP A 113 -17.02 -0.77 -4.63
CA ASP A 113 -18.42 -0.58 -4.19
C ASP A 113 -19.44 -1.13 -5.20
N ASP A 114 -19.17 -0.98 -6.51
CA ASP A 114 -19.99 -1.53 -7.59
C ASP A 114 -20.14 -3.07 -7.52
N ARG A 115 -19.16 -3.76 -6.93
CA ARG A 115 -19.13 -5.22 -6.73
C ARG A 115 -19.31 -5.63 -5.26
N GLY A 116 -19.54 -4.68 -4.35
CA GLY A 116 -19.69 -4.93 -2.92
C GLY A 116 -18.42 -5.42 -2.21
N MET A 117 -17.23 -5.14 -2.75
CA MET A 117 -15.96 -5.48 -2.09
C MET A 117 -15.58 -4.37 -1.09
N GLN A 118 -15.36 -4.75 0.16
CA GLN A 118 -15.00 -3.82 1.23
C GLN A 118 -13.54 -3.35 1.11
N ALA A 119 -13.28 -2.11 1.48
CA ALA A 119 -11.95 -1.54 1.63
C ALA A 119 -11.32 -1.99 2.96
N TYR A 120 -10.07 -2.47 2.95
CA TYR A 120 -9.37 -2.93 4.17
C TYR A 120 -8.17 -2.05 4.57
N ILE A 121 -7.93 -0.92 3.90
CA ILE A 121 -6.78 -0.05 4.18
C ILE A 121 -6.77 0.58 5.58
N ASP A 122 -7.94 0.72 6.21
CA ASP A 122 -8.11 1.18 7.61
C ASP A 122 -8.42 0.05 8.60
N GLU A 123 -8.89 -1.09 8.12
CA GLU A 123 -9.30 -2.25 8.94
C GLU A 123 -8.11 -3.13 9.35
N PHE A 124 -7.06 -3.19 8.52
CA PHE A 124 -5.88 -4.01 8.78
C PHE A 124 -4.57 -3.20 8.79
N PRO A 125 -3.61 -3.57 9.66
CA PRO A 125 -2.24 -3.08 9.56
C PRO A 125 -1.65 -3.39 8.17
N LEU A 126 -0.80 -2.50 7.65
CA LEU A 126 -0.18 -2.67 6.33
C LEU A 126 0.49 -4.06 6.15
N GLN A 127 1.17 -4.58 7.18
CA GLN A 127 1.82 -5.89 7.09
C GLN A 127 0.80 -7.02 6.90
N ASP A 128 -0.39 -6.92 7.47
CA ASP A 128 -1.45 -7.91 7.37
C ASP A 128 -2.01 -7.94 5.93
N LEU A 129 -2.14 -6.77 5.30
CA LEU A 129 -2.49 -6.67 3.87
C LEU A 129 -1.39 -7.24 2.96
N ILE A 130 -0.11 -7.05 3.30
CA ILE A 130 1.03 -7.67 2.61
C ILE A 130 1.00 -9.19 2.75
N ASP A 131 0.74 -9.70 3.97
CA ASP A 131 0.63 -11.13 4.26
C ASP A 131 -0.53 -11.77 3.48
N ILE A 132 -1.72 -11.14 3.48
CA ILE A 132 -2.89 -11.56 2.68
C ILE A 132 -2.56 -11.56 1.19
N ALA A 133 -1.93 -10.50 0.67
CA ALA A 133 -1.58 -10.39 -0.73
C ALA A 133 -0.61 -11.49 -1.17
N GLY A 134 0.42 -11.79 -0.36
CA GLY A 134 1.34 -12.89 -0.63
C GLY A 134 0.66 -14.27 -0.60
N TYR A 135 -0.22 -14.52 0.38
CA TYR A 135 -0.98 -15.77 0.43
C TYR A 135 -1.91 -15.95 -0.77
N ALA A 136 -2.60 -14.89 -1.20
CA ALA A 136 -3.47 -14.92 -2.38
C ALA A 136 -2.72 -15.37 -3.65
N GLN A 137 -1.42 -15.07 -3.78
CA GLN A 137 -0.60 -15.56 -4.90
C GLN A 137 -0.30 -17.06 -4.89
N THR A 138 -0.65 -17.77 -3.80
CA THR A 138 -0.46 -19.23 -3.64
C THR A 138 -1.76 -20.03 -3.74
N MET A 139 -2.91 -19.35 -3.78
CA MET A 139 -4.21 -19.94 -4.09
C MET A 139 -4.21 -20.52 -5.52
N PRO A 140 -5.19 -21.37 -5.89
CA PRO A 140 -5.39 -21.81 -7.28
C PRO A 140 -5.74 -20.68 -8.25
#